data_AF-A0A7C7YJH6-F1
#
_entry.id   AF-A0A7C7YJH6-F1
#
_cell.length_a   1.000
_cell.length_b   1.000
_cell.length_c   1.000
_cell.angle_alpha   90.00
_cell.angle_beta   90.00
_cell.angle_gamma   90.00
#
_symmetry.space_group_name_H-M   'P 1'
#
loop_
_entity.id
_entity.type
_entity.pdbx_description
1 polymer ?
#
loop_
_entity_poly.entity_id
_entity_poly.type
_entity_poly.pdbx_seq_one_letter_code
_entity_poly.pdbx_strand_id
1 'polypeptide(L)'
;MTVQPSTGQPFSGRGPTAYAWADLSARGRYALSVGNYAAAESAFLSALAQTDGFESHDVRVKTSLLNLVHLAQALDSAEQYDQTEALIQVLIDQERAERRLNFDVAGPLMLTMAQRLLDQGDSVDAARMAHAALELNGASDPMNAQLRWQIEEIMWPAVPEAAAE
;
A
#
# COMPACT_ATOMS: atom_id res chain seq x y z
N MET A 1 24.80 -28.87 -50.16
CA MET A 1 24.07 -28.86 -48.87
C MET A 1 24.03 -27.41 -48.41
N THR A 2 22.90 -26.74 -48.61
CA THR A 2 22.74 -25.32 -48.29
C THR A 2 22.01 -25.24 -46.96
N VAL A 3 22.69 -24.77 -45.91
CA VAL A 3 22.08 -24.57 -44.59
C VAL A 3 21.32 -23.24 -44.64
N GLN A 4 20.00 -23.31 -44.52
CA GLN A 4 19.17 -22.12 -44.34
C GLN A 4 19.40 -21.53 -42.94
N PRO A 5 19.56 -20.20 -42.79
CA PRO A 5 19.56 -19.56 -41.48
C PRO A 5 18.14 -19.59 -40.92
N SER A 6 18.00 -20.17 -39.72
CA SER A 6 16.81 -20.09 -38.89
C SER A 6 16.50 -18.62 -38.61
N THR A 7 15.43 -18.10 -39.21
CA THR A 7 14.84 -16.82 -38.85
C THR A 7 14.29 -16.96 -37.43
N GLY A 8 15.06 -16.47 -36.46
CA GLY A 8 14.61 -16.31 -35.08
C GLY A 8 13.29 -15.55 -35.09
N GLN A 9 12.25 -16.17 -34.54
CA GLN A 9 10.96 -15.53 -34.41
C GLN A 9 11.11 -14.26 -33.55
N PRO A 10 10.48 -13.14 -33.94
CA PRO A 10 10.42 -11.97 -33.08
C PRO A 10 9.62 -12.32 -31.83
N PHE A 11 10.22 -12.10 -30.65
CA PHE A 11 9.55 -12.11 -29.35
C PHE A 11 8.37 -11.12 -29.38
N SER A 12 7.22 -11.62 -29.80
CA SER A 12 5.97 -10.86 -29.90
C SER A 12 5.24 -11.07 -28.59
N GLY A 13 5.48 -10.22 -27.57
CA GLY A 13 4.76 -10.39 -26.30
C GLY A 13 5.05 -9.45 -25.13
N ARG A 14 5.87 -8.40 -25.24
CA ARG A 14 5.98 -7.37 -24.18
C ARG A 14 5.84 -5.99 -24.78
N GLY A 15 4.66 -5.38 -24.61
CA GLY A 15 4.37 -4.03 -25.06
C GLY A 15 5.26 -2.97 -24.39
N PRO A 16 5.35 -1.76 -24.97
CA PRO A 16 6.19 -0.65 -24.50
C PRO A 16 5.92 -0.21 -23.05
N THR A 17 4.74 -0.51 -22.50
CA THR A 17 4.33 -0.14 -21.13
C THR A 17 5.05 -0.96 -20.04
N ALA A 18 5.44 -2.22 -20.31
CA ALA A 18 6.09 -3.07 -19.32
C ALA A 18 7.49 -2.56 -18.93
N TYR A 19 8.22 -1.98 -19.88
CA TYR A 19 9.52 -1.36 -19.63
C TYR A 19 9.38 -0.03 -18.87
N ALA A 20 8.32 0.74 -19.14
CA ALA A 20 8.04 1.99 -18.45
C ALA A 20 7.69 1.78 -16.97
N TRP A 21 6.83 0.80 -16.64
CA TRP A 21 6.46 0.48 -15.26
C TRP A 21 7.67 0.09 -14.39
N ALA A 22 8.52 -0.79 -14.91
CA ALA A 22 9.67 -1.30 -14.18
C ALA A 22 10.70 -0.21 -13.89
N ASP A 23 10.94 0.68 -14.87
CA ASP A 23 11.83 1.84 -14.73
C ASP A 23 11.29 2.83 -13.69
N LEU A 24 10.00 3.20 -13.76
CA LEU A 24 9.35 4.05 -12.76
C LEU A 24 9.45 3.46 -11.35
N SER A 25 9.18 2.16 -11.21
CA SER A 25 9.30 1.46 -9.93
C SER A 25 10.74 1.46 -9.41
N ALA A 26 11.74 1.29 -10.29
CA ALA A 26 13.15 1.33 -9.91
C ALA A 26 13.60 2.73 -9.49
N ARG A 27 13.19 3.77 -10.23
CA ARG A 27 13.44 5.17 -9.89
C ARG A 27 12.83 5.55 -8.55
N GLY A 28 11.59 5.11 -8.30
CA GLY A 28 10.93 5.35 -7.02
C GLY A 28 11.66 4.71 -5.85
N ARG A 29 12.10 3.45 -5.98
CA ARG A 29 12.89 2.78 -4.95
C ARG A 29 14.24 3.44 -4.73
N TYR A 30 14.92 3.87 -5.79
CA TYR A 30 16.16 4.62 -5.67
C TYR A 30 15.94 5.95 -4.94
N ALA A 31 14.95 6.74 -5.34
CA ALA A 31 14.59 7.99 -4.68
C ALA A 31 14.25 7.80 -3.20
N LEU A 32 13.48 6.75 -2.87
CA LEU A 32 13.17 6.37 -1.49
C LEU A 32 14.44 6.05 -0.70
N SER A 33 15.36 5.28 -1.28
CA SER A 33 16.60 4.88 -0.61
C SER A 33 17.55 6.03 -0.27
N VAL A 34 17.42 7.17 -0.95
CA VAL A 34 18.19 8.40 -0.69
C VAL A 34 17.38 9.47 0.05
N GLY A 35 16.19 9.13 0.56
CA GLY A 35 15.32 10.03 1.32
C GLY A 35 14.61 11.10 0.48
N ASN A 36 14.59 10.97 -0.85
CA ASN A 36 13.85 11.88 -1.72
C ASN A 36 12.40 11.41 -1.88
N TYR A 37 11.58 11.64 -0.86
CA TYR A 37 10.20 11.13 -0.80
C TYR A 37 9.31 11.68 -1.90
N ALA A 38 9.41 12.96 -2.25
CA ALA A 38 8.60 13.56 -3.32
C ALA A 38 8.88 12.91 -4.69
N ALA A 39 10.15 12.64 -5.01
CA ALA A 39 10.49 11.93 -6.25
C ALA A 39 10.06 10.45 -6.20
N ALA A 40 10.15 9.82 -5.03
CA ALA A 40 9.67 8.45 -4.84
C ALA A 40 8.15 8.35 -5.08
N GLU A 41 7.38 9.25 -4.48
CA GLU A 41 5.93 9.35 -4.62
C GLU A 41 5.52 9.51 -6.09
N SER A 42 6.07 10.52 -6.76
CA SER A 42 5.78 10.78 -8.17
C SER A 42 6.05 9.56 -9.04
N ALA A 43 7.17 8.88 -8.82
CA ALA A 43 7.55 7.69 -9.58
C ALA A 43 6.65 6.48 -9.27
N PHE A 44 6.32 6.24 -8.00
CA PHE A 44 5.46 5.12 -7.61
C PHE A 44 4.00 5.31 -8.03
N LEU A 45 3.44 6.52 -7.91
CA LEU A 45 2.09 6.82 -8.42
C LEU A 45 2.04 6.68 -9.95
N SER A 46 3.08 7.13 -10.64
CA SER A 46 3.19 6.93 -12.10
C SER A 46 3.30 5.44 -12.47
N ALA A 47 4.01 4.64 -11.67
CA ALA A 47 4.08 3.20 -11.85
C ALA A 47 2.70 2.55 -11.61
N LEU A 48 1.99 2.94 -10.55
CA LEU A 48 0.64 2.43 -10.27
C LEU A 48 -0.31 2.71 -11.44
N ALA A 49 -0.30 3.92 -12.01
CA ALA A 49 -1.13 4.27 -13.16
C ALA A 49 -0.83 3.41 -14.42
N GLN A 50 0.41 2.95 -14.62
CA GLN A 50 0.76 2.03 -15.72
C GLN A 50 0.14 0.63 -15.57
N THR A 51 -0.50 0.34 -14.44
CA THR A 51 -1.16 -0.92 -14.18
C THR A 51 -2.69 -0.84 -14.30
N ASP A 52 -3.21 0.28 -14.79
CA ASP A 52 -4.64 0.43 -15.06
C ASP A 52 -5.14 -0.64 -16.05
N GLY A 53 -6.25 -1.27 -15.70
CA GLY A 53 -6.82 -2.39 -16.46
C GLY A 53 -6.12 -3.73 -16.26
N PHE A 54 -5.11 -3.83 -15.38
CA PHE A 54 -4.53 -5.11 -15.00
C PHE A 54 -5.32 -5.75 -13.86
N GLU A 55 -5.38 -7.08 -13.88
CA GLU A 55 -5.96 -7.89 -12.82
C GLU A 55 -5.28 -7.65 -11.46
N SER A 56 -6.05 -7.69 -10.37
CA SER A 56 -5.55 -7.48 -9.00
C SER A 56 -4.43 -8.43 -8.59
N HIS A 57 -4.40 -9.65 -9.16
CA HIS A 57 -3.35 -10.62 -8.87
C HIS A 57 -2.04 -10.38 -9.65
N ASP A 58 -2.03 -9.47 -10.63
CA ASP A 58 -0.84 -9.18 -11.44
C ASP A 58 0.29 -8.66 -10.55
N VAL A 59 1.49 -9.23 -10.73
CA VAL A 59 2.67 -8.89 -9.94
C VAL A 59 2.99 -7.39 -9.96
N ARG A 60 2.68 -6.70 -11.06
CA ARG A 60 2.92 -5.26 -11.22
C ARG A 60 1.98 -4.45 -10.35
N VAL A 61 0.71 -4.86 -10.23
CA VAL A 61 -0.26 -4.22 -9.33
C VAL A 61 0.21 -4.37 -7.90
N LYS A 62 0.45 -5.62 -7.46
CA LYS A 62 0.92 -5.92 -6.10
C LYS A 62 2.20 -5.18 -5.74
N THR A 63 3.18 -5.16 -6.64
CA THR A 63 4.46 -4.48 -6.43
C THR A 63 4.27 -2.96 -6.34
N SER A 64 3.37 -2.38 -7.14
CA SER A 64 3.12 -0.93 -7.09
C SER A 64 2.47 -0.52 -5.77
N LEU A 65 1.46 -1.28 -5.31
CA LEU A 65 0.82 -1.07 -4.02
C LEU A 65 1.81 -1.25 -2.87
N LEU A 66 2.64 -2.30 -2.90
CA LEU A 66 3.68 -2.52 -1.89
C LEU A 66 4.68 -1.36 -1.81
N ASN A 67 5.12 -0.83 -2.95
CA ASN A 67 6.03 0.32 -2.97
C ASN A 67 5.39 1.56 -2.31
N LEU A 68 4.09 1.79 -2.53
CA LEU A 68 3.37 2.89 -1.87
C LEU A 68 3.24 2.68 -0.36
N VAL A 69 2.98 1.45 0.10
CA VAL A 69 3.01 1.15 1.55
C VAL A 69 4.38 1.46 2.16
N HIS A 70 5.47 1.06 1.50
CA HIS A 70 6.81 1.35 1.99
C HIS A 70 7.14 2.85 2.00
N LEU A 71 6.66 3.60 1.01
CA LEU A 71 6.79 5.05 1.02
C LEU A 71 5.99 5.67 2.18
N ALA A 72 4.75 5.24 2.42
CA ALA A 72 3.93 5.74 3.51
C ALA A 72 4.58 5.45 4.88
N GLN A 73 5.15 4.25 5.07
CA GLN A 73 5.91 3.91 6.28
C GLN A 73 7.14 4.80 6.47
N ALA A 74 7.85 5.13 5.39
CA ALA A 74 9.02 5.99 5.44
C ALA A 74 8.65 7.45 5.73
N LEU A 75 7.57 7.95 5.15
CA LEU A 75 7.00 9.27 5.43
C LEU A 75 6.54 9.38 6.89
N ASP A 76 5.87 8.34 7.39
CA ASP A 76 5.43 8.24 8.78
C ASP A 76 6.61 8.32 9.76
N SER A 77 7.65 7.55 9.49
CA SER A 77 8.89 7.54 10.28
C SER A 77 9.66 8.87 10.21
N ALA A 78 9.45 9.65 9.14
CA ALA A 78 10.01 10.99 8.95
C ALA A 78 9.09 12.11 9.46
N GLU A 79 8.02 11.77 10.17
CA GLU A 79 7.03 12.68 10.73
C GLU A 79 6.27 13.53 9.68
N GLN A 80 6.24 13.07 8.42
CA GLN A 80 5.53 13.73 7.32
C GLN A 80 4.07 13.25 7.24
N TYR A 81 3.32 13.47 8.33
CA TYR A 81 2.01 12.85 8.56
C TYR A 81 0.96 13.20 7.51
N ASP A 82 0.89 14.44 7.04
CA ASP A 82 -0.05 14.85 6.00
C ASP A 82 0.16 14.06 4.69
N GLN A 83 1.43 13.79 4.34
CA GLN A 83 1.77 13.02 3.15
C GLN A 83 1.49 11.52 3.36
N THR A 84 1.77 11.01 4.56
CA THR A 84 1.40 9.64 4.95
C THR A 84 -0.11 9.43 4.81
N GLU A 85 -0.93 10.34 5.32
CA GLU A 85 -2.39 10.25 5.26
C GLU A 85 -2.90 10.31 3.81
N ALA A 86 -2.39 11.24 3.00
CA ALA A 86 -2.73 11.31 1.58
C ALA A 86 -2.42 9.99 0.86
N LEU A 87 -1.28 9.37 1.18
CA LEU A 87 -0.88 8.13 0.54
C LEU A 87 -1.68 6.92 1.04
N ILE A 88 -2.06 6.89 2.32
CA ILE A 88 -2.99 5.90 2.86
C ILE A 88 -4.36 6.02 2.16
N GLN A 89 -4.85 7.24 1.91
CA GLN A 89 -6.11 7.42 1.18
C GLN A 89 -6.03 6.84 -0.24
N VAL A 90 -4.91 7.02 -0.94
CA VAL A 90 -4.68 6.36 -2.24
C VAL A 90 -4.77 4.84 -2.09
N LEU A 91 -4.11 4.25 -1.07
CA LEU A 91 -4.14 2.81 -0.81
C LEU A 91 -5.57 2.29 -0.53
N ILE A 92 -6.36 3.02 0.26
CA ILE A 92 -7.78 2.72 0.53
C ILE A 92 -8.60 2.76 -0.77
N ASP A 93 -8.37 3.76 -1.62
CA ASP A 93 -9.09 3.87 -2.89
C ASP A 93 -8.73 2.73 -3.85
N GLN A 94 -7.49 2.24 -3.83
CA GLN A 94 -7.11 1.05 -4.59
C GLN A 94 -7.78 -0.22 -4.04
N GLU A 95 -7.94 -0.37 -2.72
CA GLU A 95 -8.68 -1.51 -2.16
C GLU A 95 -10.17 -1.47 -2.53
N ARG A 96 -10.80 -0.29 -2.46
CA ARG A 96 -12.19 -0.08 -2.91
C ARG A 96 -12.40 -0.37 -4.39
N ALA A 97 -11.35 -0.21 -5.19
CA ALA A 97 -11.32 -0.62 -6.60
C ALA A 97 -10.99 -2.12 -6.79
N GLU A 98 -11.11 -2.93 -5.73
CA GLU A 98 -10.85 -4.38 -5.69
C GLU A 98 -9.45 -4.78 -6.17
N ARG A 99 -8.46 -3.89 -5.99
CA ARG A 99 -7.07 -4.18 -6.38
C ARG A 99 -6.31 -5.06 -5.38
N ARG A 100 -6.96 -5.43 -4.28
CA ARG A 100 -6.52 -6.42 -3.27
C ARG A 100 -5.19 -6.07 -2.62
N LEU A 101 -5.17 -4.93 -1.93
CA LEU A 101 -4.13 -4.56 -1.00
C LEU A 101 -4.16 -5.51 0.21
N ASN A 102 -3.02 -6.15 0.50
CA ASN A 102 -2.99 -7.14 1.55
C ASN A 102 -2.91 -6.52 2.95
N PHE A 103 -3.67 -7.10 3.87
CA PHE A 103 -3.76 -6.71 5.27
C PHE A 103 -2.43 -6.86 6.03
N ASP A 104 -1.69 -7.94 5.81
CA ASP A 104 -0.41 -8.20 6.47
C ASP A 104 0.66 -7.15 6.15
N VAL A 105 0.50 -6.45 5.02
CA VAL A 105 1.41 -5.40 4.55
C VAL A 105 0.94 -4.01 5.00
N ALA A 106 -0.32 -3.65 4.75
CA ALA A 106 -0.83 -2.29 5.00
C ALA A 106 -1.51 -2.12 6.36
N GLY A 107 -2.00 -3.20 6.98
CA GLY A 107 -2.66 -3.19 8.28
C GLY A 107 -1.81 -2.59 9.41
N PRO A 108 -0.51 -2.93 9.54
CA PRO A 108 0.34 -2.33 10.57
C PRO A 108 0.46 -0.80 10.44
N LEU A 109 0.60 -0.31 9.21
CA LEU A 109 0.67 1.13 8.93
C LEU A 109 -0.64 1.84 9.33
N MET A 110 -1.78 1.26 8.97
CA MET A 110 -3.09 1.83 9.31
C MET A 110 -3.36 1.77 10.82
N LEU A 111 -2.93 0.72 11.52
CA LEU A 111 -2.99 0.65 12.99
C LEU A 111 -2.18 1.77 13.64
N THR A 112 -0.93 2.00 13.19
CA THR A 112 -0.10 3.09 13.71
C THR A 112 -0.74 4.46 13.50
N MET A 113 -1.32 4.71 12.32
CA MET A 113 -2.05 5.95 12.06
C MET A 113 -3.29 6.09 12.95
N ALA A 114 -4.07 5.01 13.10
CA ALA A 114 -5.27 5.03 13.92
C ALA A 114 -4.94 5.29 15.40
N GLN A 115 -3.87 4.70 15.93
CA GLN A 115 -3.40 4.97 17.29
C GLN A 115 -2.97 6.42 17.46
N ARG A 116 -2.23 6.98 16.50
CA ARG A 116 -1.84 8.39 16.53
C ARG A 116 -3.06 9.32 16.52
N LEU A 117 -4.07 9.02 15.72
CA LEU A 117 -5.32 9.79 15.69
C LEU A 117 -6.02 9.75 17.05
N LEU A 118 -6.06 8.58 17.71
CA LEU A 118 -6.56 8.50 19.10
C LEU A 118 -5.75 9.36 20.07
N ASP A 119 -4.42 9.33 19.98
CA ASP A 119 -3.54 10.11 20.86
C ASP A 119 -3.74 11.63 20.67
N GLN A 120 -4.19 12.04 19.48
CA GLN A 120 -4.57 13.43 19.15
C GLN A 120 -6.01 13.77 19.55
N GLY A 121 -6.79 12.79 20.03
CA GLY A 121 -8.20 12.95 20.39
C GLY A 121 -9.17 12.81 19.21
N ASP A 122 -8.69 12.47 18.01
CA ASP A 122 -9.52 12.26 16.82
C ASP A 122 -10.01 10.81 16.73
N SER A 123 -10.94 10.47 17.61
CA SER A 123 -11.51 9.13 17.71
C SER A 123 -12.33 8.72 16.48
N VAL A 124 -12.92 9.69 15.77
CA VAL A 124 -13.74 9.42 14.58
C VAL A 124 -12.85 8.99 13.43
N ASP A 125 -11.76 9.72 13.16
CA ASP A 125 -10.86 9.40 12.07
C ASP A 125 -10.02 8.16 12.41
N ALA A 126 -9.67 7.96 13.69
CA ALA A 126 -9.05 6.71 14.15
C ALA A 126 -9.92 5.48 13.86
N ALA A 127 -11.21 5.53 14.22
CA ALA A 127 -12.15 4.44 13.97
C ALA A 127 -12.35 4.21 12.46
N ARG A 128 -12.38 5.28 11.64
CA ARG A 128 -12.45 5.16 10.19
C ARG A 128 -11.22 4.47 9.61
N MET A 129 -10.03 4.83 10.09
CA MET A 129 -8.76 4.21 9.69
C MET A 129 -8.71 2.73 10.07
N ALA A 130 -9.10 2.41 11.31
CA ALA A 130 -9.19 1.03 11.79
C ALA A 130 -10.17 0.19 10.96
N HIS A 131 -11.35 0.73 10.67
CA HIS A 131 -12.34 0.06 9.82
C HIS A 131 -11.79 -0.21 8.41
N ALA A 132 -11.14 0.79 7.78
CA ALA A 132 -10.54 0.62 6.46
C ALA A 132 -9.45 -0.47 6.45
N ALA A 133 -8.67 -0.59 7.52
CA ALA A 133 -7.71 -1.67 7.66
C ALA A 133 -8.38 -3.05 7.73
N LEU A 134 -9.50 -3.18 8.44
CA LEU A 134 -10.25 -4.45 8.53
C LEU A 134 -10.93 -4.86 7.22
N GLU A 135 -11.10 -3.94 6.28
CA GLU A 135 -11.62 -4.23 4.92
C GLU A 135 -10.55 -4.78 3.98
N LEU A 136 -9.25 -4.70 4.32
CA LEU A 136 -8.18 -5.15 3.44
C LEU A 136 -8.20 -6.67 3.21
N ASN A 137 -7.75 -7.07 2.02
CA ASN A 137 -7.61 -8.47 1.66
C ASN A 137 -6.74 -9.26 2.67
N GLY A 138 -7.32 -10.30 3.26
CA GLY A 138 -6.64 -11.17 4.23
C GLY A 138 -6.80 -10.77 5.70
N ALA A 139 -7.59 -9.73 6.03
CA ALA A 139 -7.85 -9.34 7.42
C ALA A 139 -8.48 -10.48 8.25
N SER A 140 -9.29 -11.35 7.64
CA SER A 140 -9.91 -12.50 8.30
C SER A 140 -9.01 -13.73 8.42
N ASP A 141 -7.79 -13.71 7.88
CA ASP A 141 -6.86 -14.85 7.97
C ASP A 141 -6.50 -15.11 9.46
N PRO A 142 -6.57 -16.37 9.95
CA PRO A 142 -6.15 -16.72 11.30
C PRO A 142 -4.73 -16.26 11.66
N MET A 143 -3.80 -16.20 10.69
CA MET A 143 -2.44 -15.70 10.91
C MET A 143 -2.42 -14.21 11.31
N ASN A 144 -3.45 -13.47 10.91
CA ASN A 144 -3.60 -12.04 11.16
C ASN A 144 -4.45 -11.73 12.40
N ALA A 145 -4.89 -12.75 13.16
CA ALA A 145 -5.83 -12.58 14.27
C ALA A 145 -5.35 -11.58 15.33
N GLN A 146 -4.05 -11.58 15.66
CA GLN A 146 -3.50 -10.65 16.65
C GLN A 146 -3.57 -9.20 16.18
N LEU A 147 -3.15 -8.94 14.93
CA LEU A 147 -3.18 -7.59 14.36
C LEU A 147 -4.63 -7.11 14.17
N ARG A 148 -5.52 -8.01 13.72
CA ARG A 148 -6.95 -7.73 13.60
C ARG A 148 -7.54 -7.30 14.94
N TRP A 149 -7.24 -8.04 16.00
CA TRP A 149 -7.72 -7.73 17.35
C TRP A 149 -7.25 -6.35 17.82
N GLN A 150 -5.98 -6.00 17.61
CA GLN A 150 -5.46 -4.66 17.94
C GLN A 150 -6.20 -3.55 17.19
N ILE A 151 -6.54 -3.77 15.92
CA ILE A 151 -7.31 -2.80 15.13
C ILE A 151 -8.78 -2.74 15.61
N GLU A 152 -9.37 -3.86 16.00
CA GLU A 152 -10.71 -3.93 16.58
C GLU A 152 -10.79 -3.15 17.91
N GLU A 153 -9.74 -3.17 18.74
CA GLU A 153 -9.68 -2.39 19.99
C GLU A 153 -9.76 -0.88 19.76
N ILE A 154 -9.23 -0.36 18.65
CA ILE A 154 -9.33 1.06 18.28
C ILE A 154 -10.78 1.47 18.04
N MET A 155 -11.59 0.60 17.43
CA MET A 155 -12.98 0.91 17.11
C MET A 155 -13.91 0.87 18.33
N TRP A 156 -13.52 0.10 19.35
CA TRP A 156 -14.31 -0.08 20.56
C TRP A 156 -13.44 0.14 21.78
N PRO A 157 -12.96 1.38 22.00
CA PRO A 157 -12.13 1.67 23.15
C PRO A 157 -12.90 1.25 24.39
N ALA A 158 -12.29 0.41 25.22
CA ALA A 158 -12.91 -0.01 26.47
C ALA A 158 -13.41 1.24 27.18
N VAL A 159 -14.70 1.28 27.50
CA VAL A 159 -15.26 2.36 28.31
C VAL A 159 -14.38 2.39 29.57
N PRO A 160 -13.70 3.51 29.87
CA PRO A 160 -12.89 3.57 31.07
C PRO A 160 -13.82 3.19 32.22
N GLU A 161 -13.42 2.16 32.98
CA GLU A 161 -14.11 1.76 34.20
C GLU A 161 -14.37 3.06 34.97
N ALA A 162 -15.63 3.48 35.00
CA ALA A 162 -16.01 4.74 35.62
C ALA A 162 -15.39 4.71 37.01
N ALA A 163 -14.48 5.65 37.28
CA ALA A 163 -13.75 5.75 38.52
C ALA A 163 -14.77 5.57 39.66
N ALA A 164 -14.72 4.39 40.28
CA ALA A 164 -15.54 4.06 41.41
C ALA A 164 -14.97 4.83 42.59
N GLU A 165 -15.45 6.06 42.76
CA GLU A 165 -15.38 6.81 44.02
C GLU A 165 -16.78 7.28 44.44
#